data_AF-A0A0B7HQ44-F1
#
_entry.id   AF-A0A0B7HQ44-F1
#
_cell.length_a   1.000
_cell.length_b   1.000
_cell.length_c   1.000
_cell.angle_alpha   90.00
_cell.angle_beta   90.00
_cell.angle_gamma   90.00
#
_symmetry.space_group_name_H-M   'P 1'
#
loop_
_entity.id
_entity.type
_entity.pdbx_description
1 polymer ?
#
loop_
_entity_poly.entity_id
_entity_poly.type
_entity_poly.pdbx_seq_one_letter_code
_entity_poly.pdbx_strand_id
1 'polypeptide(L)'
;MSKARKEIMNVLRGRFLVEGNEAVKNWTFILFLFLLGVVMISSSHSADRKVYEIAKLNEKVNQLKSEFVEVRSKLQKVKLESTLLEQLKSNGLKQSANPPQKIKVIVKE
;
A
#
# COMPACT_ATOMS: atom_id res chain seq x y z
N MET A 1 -0.59 -26.42 54.63
CA MET A 1 0.07 -26.08 53.34
C MET A 1 0.05 -27.18 52.27
N SER A 2 -0.50 -28.38 52.50
CA SER A 2 -0.40 -29.49 51.53
C SER A 2 -1.56 -29.61 50.51
N LYS A 3 -2.74 -29.04 50.80
CA LYS A 3 -3.95 -29.23 49.97
C LYS A 3 -3.84 -28.52 48.61
N ALA A 4 -3.45 -27.25 48.58
CA ALA A 4 -3.24 -26.50 47.34
C ALA A 4 -2.13 -27.11 46.46
N ARG A 5 -1.01 -27.55 47.05
CA ARG A 5 0.04 -28.28 46.32
C ARG A 5 -0.46 -29.61 45.76
N LYS A 6 -1.28 -30.35 46.52
CA LYS A 6 -1.92 -31.58 46.02
C LYS A 6 -2.82 -31.27 44.82
N GLU A 7 -3.70 -30.27 44.91
CA GLU A 7 -4.60 -29.95 43.78
C GLU A 7 -3.86 -29.53 42.52
N ILE A 8 -2.85 -28.66 42.62
CA ILE A 8 -1.99 -28.30 41.48
C ILE A 8 -1.29 -29.53 40.91
N MET A 9 -0.80 -30.41 41.79
CA MET A 9 -0.14 -31.65 41.38
C MET A 9 -1.12 -32.67 40.77
N ASN A 10 -2.41 -32.62 41.11
CA ASN A 10 -3.46 -33.44 40.51
C ASN A 10 -3.77 -33.00 39.08
N VAL A 11 -3.81 -31.69 38.86
CA VAL A 11 -3.97 -31.08 37.53
C VAL A 11 -2.75 -31.37 36.66
N LEU A 12 -1.53 -31.18 37.19
CA LEU A 12 -0.29 -31.48 36.46
C LEU A 12 -0.14 -32.97 36.11
N ARG A 13 -0.63 -33.87 36.96
CA ARG A 13 -0.65 -35.33 36.70
C ARG A 13 -1.77 -35.74 35.74
N GLY A 14 -2.56 -34.79 35.23
CA GLY A 14 -3.59 -35.06 34.23
C GLY A 14 -4.80 -35.83 34.77
N ARG A 15 -5.01 -35.89 36.09
CA ARG A 15 -6.19 -36.57 36.65
C ARG A 15 -7.51 -36.01 36.12
N PHE A 16 -7.56 -34.70 35.89
CA PHE A 16 -8.68 -34.01 35.25
C PHE A 16 -9.02 -34.53 33.83
N LEU A 17 -8.07 -35.16 33.14
CA LEU A 17 -8.23 -35.66 31.78
C LEU A 17 -8.60 -37.15 31.73
N VAL A 18 -8.40 -37.88 32.81
CA VAL A 18 -8.50 -39.36 32.86
C VAL A 18 -9.56 -39.85 33.84
N GLU A 19 -9.80 -39.13 34.94
CA GLU A 19 -10.73 -39.55 35.99
C GLU A 19 -12.09 -38.83 35.86
N GLY A 20 -13.18 -39.61 35.79
CA GLY A 20 -14.57 -39.12 35.87
C GLY A 20 -15.36 -39.11 34.55
N ASN A 21 -16.68 -38.93 34.66
CA ASN A 21 -17.64 -38.90 33.53
C ASN A 21 -17.41 -37.74 32.53
N GLU A 22 -16.57 -36.75 32.88
CA GLU A 22 -16.34 -35.54 32.09
C GLU A 22 -15.00 -35.55 31.32
N ALA A 23 -14.19 -36.60 31.44
CA ALA A 23 -12.90 -36.74 30.76
C ALA A 23 -12.99 -36.47 29.23
N VAL A 24 -14.06 -36.95 28.59
CA VAL A 24 -14.30 -36.75 27.14
C VAL A 24 -14.54 -35.28 26.78
N LYS A 25 -15.22 -34.50 27.65
CA LYS A 25 -15.44 -33.06 27.42
C LYS A 25 -14.11 -32.29 27.50
N ASN A 26 -13.25 -32.67 28.44
CA ASN A 26 -11.95 -32.02 28.63
C ASN A 26 -11.00 -32.26 27.45
N TRP A 27 -11.00 -33.46 26.88
CA TRP A 27 -10.27 -33.75 25.64
C TRP A 27 -10.76 -32.93 24.45
N THR A 28 -12.09 -32.82 24.29
CA THR A 28 -12.69 -31.97 23.24
C THR A 28 -12.31 -30.50 23.42
N PHE A 29 -12.26 -30.02 24.67
CA PHE A 29 -11.86 -28.65 24.97
C PHE A 29 -10.37 -28.38 24.66
N ILE A 30 -9.47 -29.33 24.95
CA ILE A 30 -8.06 -29.21 24.58
C ILE A 30 -7.90 -29.16 23.05
N LEU A 31 -8.61 -30.03 22.33
CA LEU A 31 -8.61 -30.01 20.86
C LEU A 31 -9.10 -28.66 20.32
N PHE A 32 -10.15 -28.10 20.93
CA PHE A 32 -10.65 -26.77 20.58
C PHE A 32 -9.59 -25.67 20.79
N LEU A 33 -8.90 -25.66 21.93
CA LEU A 33 -7.83 -24.69 22.20
C LEU A 33 -6.65 -24.84 21.24
N PHE A 34 -6.29 -26.08 20.89
CA PHE A 34 -5.24 -26.33 19.90
C PHE A 34 -5.64 -25.80 18.52
N LEU A 35 -6.87 -26.10 18.07
CA LEU A 35 -7.40 -25.60 16.80
C LEU A 35 -7.44 -24.06 16.79
N LEU A 36 -7.88 -23.45 17.88
CA LEU A 36 -7.89 -21.99 18.04
C LEU A 36 -6.47 -21.41 17.93
N GLY A 37 -5.48 -22.07 18.54
CA GLY A 37 -4.06 -21.70 18.42
C GLY A 37 -3.56 -21.76 16.97
N VAL A 38 -3.89 -22.82 16.24
CA VAL A 38 -3.54 -22.96 14.81
C VAL A 38 -4.18 -21.84 13.99
N VAL A 39 -5.46 -21.53 14.23
CA VAL A 39 -6.17 -20.43 13.55
C VAL A 39 -5.50 -19.09 13.83
N MET A 40 -5.10 -18.81 15.07
CA MET A 40 -4.39 -17.58 15.41
C MET A 40 -3.05 -17.47 14.68
N ILE A 41 -2.24 -18.54 14.69
CA ILE A 41 -0.93 -18.54 14.00
C ILE A 41 -1.11 -18.32 12.50
N SER A 42 -2.07 -19.01 11.87
CA SER A 42 -2.36 -18.87 10.45
C SER A 42 -2.85 -17.47 10.08
N SER A 43 -3.69 -16.88 10.93
CA SER A 43 -4.22 -15.53 10.74
C SER A 43 -3.09 -14.49 10.78
N SER A 44 -2.22 -14.56 11.80
CA SER A 44 -1.08 -13.65 11.95
C SER A 44 -0.13 -13.73 10.74
N HIS A 45 0.22 -14.93 10.29
CA HIS A 45 1.10 -15.07 9.13
C HIS A 45 0.47 -14.50 7.84
N SER A 46 -0.85 -14.58 7.70
CA SER A 46 -1.57 -13.98 6.58
C SER A 46 -1.59 -12.44 6.67
N ALA A 47 -1.67 -11.88 7.87
CA ALA A 47 -1.56 -10.45 8.09
C ALA A 47 -0.16 -9.93 7.73
N ASP A 48 0.89 -10.63 8.16
CA ASP A 48 2.29 -10.26 7.87
C ASP A 48 2.56 -10.21 6.36
N ARG A 49 2.08 -11.22 5.61
CA ARG A 49 2.20 -11.25 4.14
C ARG A 49 1.53 -10.04 3.48
N LYS A 50 0.32 -9.68 3.93
CA LYS A 50 -0.41 -8.52 3.42
C LYS A 50 0.33 -7.22 3.72
N VAL A 51 0.89 -7.07 4.91
CA VAL A 51 1.68 -5.87 5.27
C VAL A 51 2.89 -5.71 4.35
N TYR A 52 3.61 -6.80 4.08
CA TYR A 52 4.73 -6.77 3.14
C TYR A 52 4.29 -6.41 1.71
N GLU A 53 3.17 -6.97 1.25
CA GLU A 53 2.59 -6.66 -0.06
C GLU A 53 2.19 -5.18 -0.15
N ILE A 54 1.54 -4.63 0.88
CA ILE A 54 1.17 -3.21 0.96
C ILE A 54 2.42 -2.32 0.87
N ALA A 55 3.48 -2.66 1.59
CA ALA A 55 4.73 -1.89 1.53
C ALA A 55 5.32 -1.89 0.11
N LYS A 56 5.35 -3.05 -0.56
CA LYS A 56 5.82 -3.18 -1.95
C LYS A 56 4.95 -2.38 -2.94
N LEU A 57 3.63 -2.43 -2.78
CA LEU A 57 2.72 -1.65 -3.63
C LEU A 57 2.88 -0.15 -3.41
N ASN A 58 3.04 0.29 -2.17
CA ASN A 58 3.24 1.70 -1.84
C ASN A 58 4.52 2.25 -2.48
N GLU A 59 5.61 1.47 -2.44
CA GLU A 59 6.85 1.82 -3.12
C GLU A 59 6.64 2.01 -4.62
N LYS A 60 5.92 1.10 -5.28
CA LYS A 60 5.58 1.22 -6.70
C LYS A 60 4.74 2.47 -6.99
N VAL A 61 3.78 2.80 -6.13
CA VAL A 61 2.98 4.04 -6.26
C VAL A 61 3.86 5.29 -6.16
N ASN A 62 4.81 5.32 -5.23
CA ASN A 62 5.72 6.44 -5.06
C ASN A 62 6.67 6.61 -6.26
N GLN A 63 7.16 5.51 -6.82
CA GLN A 63 7.95 5.51 -8.05
C GLN A 63 7.17 6.10 -9.22
N LEU A 64 5.94 5.63 -9.46
CA LEU A 64 5.08 6.14 -10.53
C LEU A 64 4.71 7.62 -10.35
N LYS A 65 4.49 8.07 -9.11
CA LYS A 65 4.26 9.50 -8.82
C LYS A 65 5.48 10.34 -9.15
N SER A 66 6.68 9.86 -8.80
CA SER A 66 7.93 10.54 -9.11
C SER A 66 8.14 10.66 -10.63
N GLU A 67 7.93 9.57 -11.35
CA GLU A 67 8.00 9.54 -12.82
C GLU A 67 6.99 10.52 -13.46
N PHE A 68 5.74 10.53 -12.97
CA PHE A 68 4.73 11.47 -13.46
C PHE A 68 5.16 12.93 -13.28
N VAL A 69 5.72 13.29 -12.12
CA VAL A 69 6.19 14.66 -11.85
C VAL A 69 7.35 15.02 -12.78
N GLU A 70 8.29 14.10 -13.00
CA GLU A 70 9.41 14.31 -13.93
C GLU A 70 8.92 14.53 -15.36
N VAL A 71 8.08 13.64 -15.87
CA VAL A 71 7.53 13.73 -17.23
C VAL A 71 6.72 15.02 -17.40
N ARG A 72 5.90 15.39 -16.42
CA ARG A 72 5.14 16.64 -16.44
C ARG A 72 6.05 17.86 -16.49
N SER A 73 7.12 17.88 -15.69
CA SER A 73 8.11 18.96 -15.69
C SER A 73 8.82 19.06 -17.04
N LYS A 74 9.23 17.93 -17.62
CA LYS A 74 9.84 17.87 -18.96
C LYS A 74 8.90 18.41 -20.03
N LEU A 75 7.63 18.01 -20.01
CA LEU A 75 6.61 18.52 -20.94
C LEU A 75 6.46 20.05 -20.83
N GLN A 76 6.40 20.58 -19.61
CA GLN A 76 6.30 22.02 -19.39
C GLN A 76 7.51 22.76 -19.97
N LYS A 77 8.73 22.27 -19.75
CA LYS A 77 9.95 22.86 -20.30
C LYS A 77 9.94 22.90 -21.84
N VAL A 78 9.43 21.86 -22.49
CA VAL A 78 9.29 21.81 -23.96
C VAL A 78 8.22 22.77 -24.47
N LYS A 79 7.14 22.99 -23.70
CA LYS A 79 6.06 23.94 -24.05
C LYS A 79 6.44 25.41 -23.87
N LEU A 80 7.55 25.73 -23.22
CA LEU A 80 7.97 27.12 -23.03
C LEU A 80 8.25 27.77 -24.40
N GLU A 81 7.72 28.98 -24.56
CA GLU A 81 7.94 29.78 -25.77
C GLU A 81 9.43 30.03 -26.01
N SER A 82 10.22 30.25 -24.96
CA SER A 82 11.68 30.38 -25.06
C SER A 82 12.35 29.16 -25.68
N THR A 83 11.94 27.95 -25.25
CA THR A 83 12.46 26.68 -25.77
C THR A 83 12.05 26.49 -27.24
N LEU A 84 10.80 26.80 -27.57
CA LEU A 84 10.31 26.76 -28.95
C LEU A 84 11.06 27.75 -29.85
N LEU A 85 11.24 28.99 -29.41
CA LEU A 85 11.99 30.00 -30.16
C LEU A 85 13.45 29.61 -30.35
N GLU A 86 14.09 28.99 -29.34
CA GLU A 86 15.45 28.47 -29.46
C GLU A 86 15.55 27.34 -30.49
N GLN A 87 14.60 26.40 -30.49
CA GLN A 87 14.53 25.33 -31.49
C GLN A 87 14.17 25.84 -32.90
N LEU A 88 13.37 26.89 -33.01
CA LEU A 88 12.94 27.46 -34.30
C LEU A 88 13.99 28.40 -34.91
N LYS A 89 14.90 28.96 -34.10
CA LYS A 89 16.04 29.77 -34.57
C LYS A 89 16.94 29.01 -35.53
N SER A 90 17.18 27.71 -35.30
CA SER A 90 17.97 26.87 -36.21
C SER A 90 17.31 26.70 -37.59
N ASN A 91 15.98 26.79 -37.64
CA ASN A 91 15.17 26.74 -38.86
C ASN A 91 14.97 28.12 -39.51
N GLY A 92 15.64 29.17 -39.01
CA GLY A 92 15.58 30.54 -39.55
C GLY A 92 14.31 31.32 -39.20
N LEU A 93 13.41 30.73 -38.40
CA LEU A 93 12.16 31.37 -37.98
C LEU A 93 12.42 32.32 -36.79
N LYS A 94 11.83 33.51 -36.84
CA LYS A 94 11.98 34.57 -35.83
C LYS A 94 10.63 35.11 -35.38
N GLN A 95 10.57 35.54 -34.13
CA GLN A 95 9.40 36.23 -33.59
C GLN A 95 9.31 37.64 -34.21
N SER A 96 8.11 38.06 -34.63
CA SER A 96 7.89 39.42 -35.10
C SER A 96 8.00 40.40 -33.94
N ALA A 97 8.85 41.42 -34.07
CA ALA A 97 8.97 42.48 -33.08
C ALA A 97 7.73 43.40 -33.05
N ASN A 98 7.02 43.50 -34.17
CA ASN A 98 5.84 44.34 -34.30
C ASN A 98 4.57 43.48 -34.37
N PRO A 99 3.51 43.84 -33.65
CA PRO A 99 2.22 43.16 -33.75
C PRO A 99 1.61 43.34 -35.15
N PRO A 100 0.84 42.35 -35.65
CA PRO A 100 0.19 42.44 -36.95
C PRO A 100 -0.87 43.54 -36.96
N GLN A 101 -0.95 44.31 -38.04
CA GLN A 101 -1.97 45.34 -38.20
C GLN A 101 -3.31 44.72 -38.59
N LYS A 102 -4.38 45.10 -37.88
CA LYS A 102 -5.74 44.69 -38.23
C LYS A 102 -6.29 45.59 -39.33
N ILE A 103 -6.40 45.05 -40.54
CA ILE A 103 -7.06 45.73 -41.65
C ILE A 103 -8.57 45.68 -41.41
N LYS A 104 -9.20 46.85 -41.23
CA LYS A 104 -10.66 46.99 -41.23
C LYS A 104 -11.06 47.64 -42.56
N VAL A 105 -11.85 46.92 -43.36
CA VAL A 105 -12.41 47.47 -44.60
C VAL A 105 -13.57 48.38 -44.23
N ILE A 106 -13.45 49.68 -44.53
CA ILE A 106 -14.54 50.63 -44.42
C ILE A 106 -15.17 50.71 -45.82
N VAL A 107 -16.33 50.07 -45.99
CA VAL A 107 -17.14 50.25 -47.19
C VAL A 107 -17.90 51.56 -47.02
N LYS A 108 -17.64 52.55 -47.88
CA LYS A 108 -18.49 53.74 -48.00
C LYS A 108 -19.63 53.39 -48.95
N GLU A 109 -20.86 53.66 -48.51
CA GLU A 109 -22.07 53.69 -49.35
C GLU A 109 -21.98 54.78 -50.42
#